data_AF-W4LZY4-F1
#
_entry.id   AF-W4LZY4-F1
#
_cell.length_a   1.000
_cell.length_b   1.000
_cell.length_c   1.000
_cell.angle_alpha   90.00
_cell.angle_beta   90.00
_cell.angle_gamma   90.00
#
_symmetry.space_group_name_H-M   'P 1'
#
loop_
_entity.id
_entity.type
_entity.pdbx_description
1 polymer ?
#
loop_
_entity_poly.entity_id
_entity_poly.type
_entity_poly.pdbx_seq_one_letter_code
_entity_poly.pdbx_strand_id
1 'polypeptide(L)'
;MWWGGIVFLALFWDGMIAGHAAVQQPEADIDLRTYQSLYLAADADESERRMGRILQKEFESLYGIRLRLRTLPSQPLDGVIILGRSASIASGLITVSEFDAAKWDGFIIKATPRHIVIAGYGAQGTIYGVYAFLKKIGLRFYP
;
A
#
# COMPACT_ATOMS: atom_id res chain seq x y z
N MET A 1 -12.42 22.97 -9.07
CA MET A 1 -11.33 22.00 -8.82
C MET A 1 -11.60 21.32 -7.49
N TRP A 2 -12.20 20.13 -7.51
CA TRP A 2 -12.51 19.34 -6.32
C TRP A 2 -11.60 18.11 -6.35
N TRP A 3 -10.72 17.98 -5.36
CA TRP A 3 -9.84 16.82 -5.19
C TRP A 3 -10.58 15.78 -4.33
N GLY A 4 -11.08 14.71 -4.96
CA GLY A 4 -11.56 13.52 -4.28
C GLY A 4 -10.44 12.50 -4.15
N GLY A 5 -9.61 12.63 -3.11
CA GLY A 5 -8.66 11.58 -2.73
C GLY A 5 -9.42 10.44 -2.05
N ILE A 6 -9.54 9.30 -2.72
CA ILE A 6 -10.18 8.10 -2.17
C ILE A 6 -9.23 7.48 -1.13
N VAL A 7 -9.62 7.53 0.14
CA VAL A 7 -8.95 6.86 1.25
C VAL A 7 -9.58 5.47 1.40
N PHE A 8 -8.82 4.42 1.07
CA PHE A 8 -9.21 3.05 1.36
C PHE A 8 -8.78 2.70 2.79
N LEU A 9 -9.71 2.82 3.75
CA LEU A 9 -9.52 2.35 5.12
C LEU A 9 -10.25 1.02 5.26
N ALA A 10 -9.55 -0.09 5.07
CA ALA A 10 -10.11 -1.41 5.31
C ALA A 10 -10.07 -1.72 6.81
N LEU A 11 -11.06 -1.24 7.56
CA LEU A 11 -11.34 -1.73 8.93
C LEU A 11 -12.14 -3.03 8.80
N PHE A 12 -11.46 -4.17 8.92
CA PHE A 12 -12.11 -5.48 9.02
C PHE A 12 -12.31 -5.81 10.51
N TRP A 13 -13.51 -5.56 11.04
CA TRP A 13 -13.95 -6.06 12.34
C TRP A 13 -15.34 -6.69 12.14
N ASP A 14 -15.38 -8.02 12.10
CA ASP A 14 -16.62 -8.76 11.93
C ASP A 14 -17.42 -8.76 13.24
N GLY A 15 -18.71 -8.41 13.17
CA GLY A 15 -19.63 -8.53 14.30
C GLY A 15 -20.77 -7.51 14.34
N MET A 16 -21.89 -7.87 13.70
CA MET A 16 -23.27 -7.44 13.97
C MET A 16 -23.57 -5.92 14.13
N ILE A 17 -24.32 -5.35 13.18
CA ILE A 17 -25.68 -4.78 13.36
C ILE A 17 -26.13 -4.06 12.08
N ALA A 18 -27.35 -4.39 11.64
CA ALA A 18 -28.28 -3.60 10.82
C ALA A 18 -27.76 -2.82 9.59
N GLY A 19 -28.06 -3.38 8.41
CA GLY A 19 -28.78 -2.67 7.34
C GLY A 19 -28.36 -1.23 7.06
N HIS A 20 -27.13 -1.04 6.59
CA HIS A 20 -26.79 0.09 5.72
C HIS A 20 -26.18 -0.52 4.48
N ALA A 21 -26.80 -0.25 3.33
CA ALA A 21 -26.29 -0.65 2.03
C ALA A 21 -24.83 -0.20 1.94
N ALA A 22 -23.90 -1.16 1.89
CA ALA A 22 -22.52 -0.88 1.60
C ALA A 22 -22.49 -0.16 0.25
N VAL A 23 -22.21 1.14 0.26
CA VAL A 23 -21.96 1.90 -0.96
C VAL A 23 -20.67 1.33 -1.52
N GLN A 24 -20.79 0.33 -2.38
CA GLN A 24 -19.72 -0.14 -3.23
C GLN A 24 -19.48 0.97 -4.25
N GLN A 25 -18.59 1.92 -3.90
CA GLN A 25 -18.08 2.87 -4.87
C GLN A 25 -17.31 2.10 -5.94
N PRO A 26 -17.43 2.47 -7.23
CA PRO A 26 -16.76 1.77 -8.31
C PRO A 26 -15.26 1.74 -8.03
N GLU A 27 -14.71 0.53 -7.96
CA GLU A 27 -13.28 0.30 -7.86
C GLU A 27 -12.66 1.00 -9.07
N ALA A 28 -11.92 2.09 -8.85
CA ALA A 28 -11.25 2.78 -9.94
C ALA A 28 -10.39 1.75 -10.69
N ASP A 29 -10.51 1.71 -12.01
CA ASP A 29 -9.67 0.83 -12.83
C ASP A 29 -8.23 1.36 -12.77
N ILE A 30 -7.47 0.82 -11.81
CA ILE A 30 -6.08 1.21 -11.58
C ILE A 30 -5.22 0.33 -12.49
N ASP A 31 -4.67 0.92 -13.54
CA ASP A 31 -3.66 0.25 -14.36
C ASP A 31 -2.34 0.14 -13.58
N LEU A 32 -2.10 -1.05 -13.03
CA LEU A 32 -0.87 -1.38 -12.30
C LEU A 32 0.39 -1.32 -13.17
N ARG A 33 0.27 -1.27 -14.50
CA ARG A 33 1.45 -1.13 -15.39
C ARG A 33 2.04 0.27 -15.38
N THR A 34 1.33 1.25 -14.83
CA THR A 34 1.80 2.64 -14.74
C THR A 34 2.83 2.87 -13.64
N TYR A 35 2.97 1.95 -12.69
CA TYR A 35 3.90 2.08 -11.56
C TYR A 35 5.29 1.56 -11.92
N GLN A 36 6.31 2.38 -11.70
CA GLN A 36 7.68 2.07 -12.11
C GLN A 36 8.70 2.16 -10.97
N SER A 37 8.31 2.75 -9.83
CA SER A 37 9.23 2.99 -8.71
C SER A 37 8.65 2.47 -7.41
N LEU A 38 9.54 1.99 -6.54
CA LEU A 38 9.25 1.56 -5.18
C LEU A 38 10.09 2.41 -4.21
N TYR A 39 9.42 3.00 -3.23
CA TYR A 39 10.02 3.85 -2.22
C TYR A 39 9.97 3.18 -0.86
N LEU A 40 11.14 3.15 -0.22
CA LEU A 40 11.35 2.75 1.15
C LEU A 40 11.99 3.93 1.87
N ALA A 41 11.77 4.04 3.18
CA ALA A 41 12.47 5.03 3.97
C ALA A 41 13.94 4.60 4.18
N ALA A 42 14.83 5.56 4.42
CA ALA A 42 16.25 5.27 4.64
C ALA A 42 16.47 4.43 5.92
N ASP A 43 15.59 4.61 6.91
CA ASP A 43 15.55 3.89 8.18
C ASP A 43 14.72 2.60 8.13
N ALA A 44 14.20 2.19 6.96
CA ALA A 44 13.41 0.97 6.81
C ALA A 44 14.17 -0.24 7.37
N ASP A 45 13.51 -1.07 8.17
CA ASP A 45 14.12 -2.23 8.78
C ASP A 45 14.37 -3.39 7.77
N GLU A 46 15.03 -4.45 8.21
CA GLU A 46 15.34 -5.57 7.31
C GLU A 46 14.09 -6.31 6.80
N SER A 47 13.01 -6.31 7.58
CA SER A 47 11.74 -6.91 7.17
C SER A 47 11.09 -6.09 6.06
N GLU A 48 11.03 -4.77 6.20
CA GLU A 48 10.51 -3.86 5.17
C GLU A 48 11.37 -3.92 3.89
N ARG A 49 12.71 -3.97 4.02
CA ARG A 49 13.61 -4.17 2.86
C ARG A 49 13.39 -5.52 2.19
N ARG A 50 13.20 -6.60 2.96
CA ARG A 50 12.86 -7.92 2.42
C ARG A 50 11.53 -7.87 1.68
N MET A 51 10.51 -7.23 2.26
CA MET A 51 9.21 -7.06 1.60
C MET A 51 9.31 -6.24 0.32
N GLY A 52 10.15 -5.21 0.28
CA GLY A 52 10.39 -4.45 -0.95
C GLY A 52 11.01 -5.30 -2.06
N ARG A 53 11.93 -6.20 -1.71
CA ARG A 53 12.53 -7.17 -2.66
C ARG A 53 11.49 -8.17 -3.17
N ILE A 54 10.64 -8.71 -2.29
CA ILE A 54 9.55 -9.63 -2.68
C ILE A 54 8.57 -8.91 -3.59
N LEU A 55 8.12 -7.72 -3.20
CA LEU A 55 7.20 -6.91 -4.00
C LEU A 55 7.77 -6.63 -5.39
N GLN A 56 9.03 -6.20 -5.50
CA GLN A 56 9.69 -5.98 -6.79
C GLN A 56 9.69 -7.25 -7.66
N LYS A 57 10.08 -8.40 -7.09
CA LYS A 57 10.17 -9.67 -7.80
C LYS A 57 8.80 -10.14 -8.29
N GLU A 58 7.80 -10.16 -7.42
CA GLU A 58 6.48 -10.68 -7.75
C GLU A 58 5.73 -9.72 -8.71
N PHE A 59 5.93 -8.41 -8.57
CA PHE A 59 5.40 -7.43 -9.51
C PHE A 59 6.01 -7.57 -10.92
N GLU A 60 7.32 -7.82 -11.00
CA GLU A 60 8.00 -8.14 -12.26
C GLU A 60 7.46 -9.44 -12.86
N SER A 61 7.22 -10.47 -12.05
CA SER A 61 6.64 -11.74 -12.53
C SER A 61 5.21 -11.60 -13.05
N LEU A 62 4.39 -10.74 -12.42
CA LEU A 62 2.98 -10.58 -12.77
C LEU A 62 2.78 -9.62 -13.95
N TYR A 63 3.56 -8.54 -14.02
CA TYR A 63 3.34 -7.44 -14.97
C TYR A 63 4.48 -7.22 -15.96
N GLY A 64 5.63 -7.88 -15.79
CA GLY A 64 6.84 -7.66 -16.61
C GLY A 64 7.56 -6.35 -16.28
N ILE A 65 7.27 -5.73 -15.13
CA ILE A 65 7.81 -4.43 -14.74
C ILE A 65 8.63 -4.57 -13.47
N ARG A 66 9.92 -4.25 -13.57
CA ARG A 66 10.80 -4.19 -12.40
C ARG A 66 10.73 -2.82 -11.74
N LEU A 67 10.11 -2.73 -10.58
CA LEU A 67 10.02 -1.50 -9.78
C LEU A 67 11.41 -1.00 -9.38
N ARG A 68 11.78 0.22 -9.72
CA ARG A 68 13.07 0.82 -9.34
C ARG A 68 13.04 1.27 -7.88
N LEU A 69 13.94 0.76 -7.06
CA LEU A 69 14.12 1.23 -5.68
C LEU A 69 14.64 2.66 -5.68
N ARG A 70 13.98 3.55 -4.94
CA ARG A 70 14.34 4.97 -4.82
C ARG A 70 14.15 5.47 -3.40
N THR A 71 14.88 6.51 -3.04
CA THR A 71 14.62 7.32 -1.84
C THR A 71 13.47 8.28 -2.11
N LEU A 72 12.61 8.53 -1.13
CA LEU A 72 11.40 9.34 -1.30
C LEU A 72 11.71 10.69 -1.99
N PRO A 73 11.03 11.04 -3.10
CA PRO A 73 11.31 12.26 -3.83
C PRO A 73 10.62 13.44 -3.16
N SER A 74 11.15 14.64 -3.40
CA SER A 74 10.53 15.91 -3.03
C SER A 74 9.31 16.24 -3.92
N GLN A 75 8.39 15.29 -4.15
CA GLN A 75 7.21 15.40 -5.03
C GLN A 75 7.52 15.71 -6.52
N PRO A 76 6.59 15.42 -7.46
CA PRO A 76 5.33 14.67 -7.31
C PRO A 76 5.54 13.14 -7.20
N LEU A 77 4.57 12.47 -6.56
CA LEU A 77 4.53 11.02 -6.36
C LEU A 77 3.64 10.38 -7.43
N ASP A 78 4.18 10.19 -8.64
CA ASP A 78 3.49 9.62 -9.80
C ASP A 78 4.11 8.30 -10.26
N GLY A 79 3.26 7.28 -10.46
CA GLY A 79 3.68 5.93 -10.83
C GLY A 79 4.54 5.29 -9.74
N VAL A 80 4.21 5.55 -8.47
CA VAL A 80 5.03 5.15 -7.32
C VAL A 80 4.31 4.19 -6.38
N ILE A 81 5.03 3.22 -5.86
CA ILE A 81 4.60 2.44 -4.71
C ILE A 81 5.44 2.87 -3.51
N ILE A 82 4.80 3.17 -2.39
CA ILE A 82 5.43 3.55 -1.12
C ILE A 82 5.20 2.41 -0.13
N LEU A 83 6.29 1.94 0.46
CA LEU A 83 6.29 0.79 1.35
C LEU A 83 6.85 1.18 2.72
N GLY A 84 6.12 0.79 3.76
CA GLY A 84 6.54 0.95 5.15
C GLY A 84 6.04 2.24 5.81
N ARG A 85 6.06 2.25 7.15
CA ARG A 85 5.42 3.30 7.95
C ARG A 85 6.12 4.64 7.78
N SER A 86 7.44 4.70 8.00
CA SER A 86 8.22 5.93 7.92
C SER A 86 8.07 6.60 6.55
N ALA A 87 8.11 5.81 5.46
CA ALA A 87 7.98 6.32 4.10
C ALA A 87 6.58 6.90 3.84
N SER A 88 5.55 6.25 4.36
CA SER A 88 4.15 6.65 4.19
C SER A 88 3.78 7.93 4.95
N ILE A 89 4.37 8.11 6.14
CA ILE A 89 4.23 9.34 6.92
C ILE A 89 5.01 10.47 6.23
N ALA A 90 6.25 10.21 5.82
CA ALA A 90 7.10 11.20 5.14
C ALA A 90 6.50 11.66 3.80
N SER A 91 5.74 10.80 3.11
CA SER A 91 5.05 11.16 1.87
C SER A 91 3.81 12.03 2.07
N GLY A 92 3.31 12.15 3.30
CA GLY A 92 2.06 12.85 3.64
C GLY A 92 0.80 12.17 3.12
N LEU A 93 0.87 10.90 2.71
CA LEU A 93 -0.28 10.15 2.16
C LEU A 93 -1.04 9.35 3.22
N ILE A 94 -0.39 9.07 4.35
CA ILE A 94 -0.98 8.45 5.53
C ILE A 94 -0.61 9.26 6.76
N THR A 95 -1.60 9.58 7.59
CA THR A 95 -1.38 10.28 8.86
C THR A 95 -1.12 9.30 10.01
N VAL A 96 -0.52 9.79 11.10
CA VAL A 96 -0.29 8.96 12.30
C VAL A 96 -1.61 8.41 12.87
N SER A 97 -2.68 9.21 12.86
CA SER A 97 -3.99 8.78 13.37
C SER A 97 -4.60 7.63 12.57
N GLU A 98 -4.29 7.51 11.28
CA GLU A 98 -4.74 6.37 10.47
C GLU A 98 -4.04 5.07 10.90
N PHE A 99 -2.77 5.14 11.26
CA PHE A 99 -2.07 3.99 11.85
C PHE A 99 -2.62 3.61 13.22
N ASP A 100 -2.96 4.59 14.05
CA ASP A 100 -3.56 4.33 15.37
C ASP A 100 -4.93 3.64 15.23
N ALA A 101 -5.71 4.01 14.21
CA ALA A 101 -6.98 3.34 13.88
C ALA A 101 -6.77 1.91 13.37
N ALA A 102 -5.71 1.65 12.60
CA ALA A 102 -5.35 0.31 12.14
C ALA A 102 -4.92 -0.61 13.31
N LYS A 103 -4.44 -0.03 14.43
CA LYS A 103 -3.89 -0.74 15.60
C LYS A 103 -2.63 -1.56 15.25
N TRP A 104 -2.07 -2.21 16.26
CA TRP A 104 -0.74 -2.82 16.26
C TRP A 104 -0.51 -3.85 15.14
N ASP A 105 -1.51 -4.68 14.83
CA ASP A 105 -1.41 -5.71 13.77
C ASP A 105 -2.04 -5.28 12.45
N GLY A 106 -2.61 -4.07 12.40
CA GLY A 106 -3.28 -3.56 11.21
C GLY A 106 -2.30 -3.05 10.15
N PHE A 107 -2.82 -3.02 8.93
CA PHE A 107 -2.15 -2.45 7.78
C PHE A 107 -3.12 -1.63 6.94
N ILE A 108 -2.54 -0.71 6.19
CA ILE A 108 -3.24 0.20 5.29
C ILE A 108 -2.71 -0.05 3.89
N ILE A 109 -3.63 -0.25 2.94
CA ILE A 109 -3.34 -0.25 1.52
C ILE A 109 -4.20 0.85 0.91
N LYS A 110 -3.57 1.94 0.44
CA LYS A 110 -4.26 2.98 -0.34
C LYS A 110 -3.75 2.92 -1.76
N ALA A 111 -4.65 2.79 -2.72
CA ALA A 111 -4.31 2.76 -4.14
C ALA A 111 -5.07 3.86 -4.87
N THR A 112 -4.35 4.66 -5.64
CA THR A 112 -4.88 5.69 -6.55
C THR A 112 -4.14 5.56 -7.88
N PRO A 113 -4.65 6.06 -9.01
CA PRO A 113 -3.93 5.98 -10.29
C PRO A 113 -2.50 6.57 -10.29
N ARG A 114 -2.13 7.38 -9.28
CA ARG A 114 -0.83 8.03 -9.17
C ARG A 114 0.12 7.29 -8.23
N HIS A 115 -0.40 6.73 -7.15
CA HIS A 115 0.42 6.10 -6.13
C HIS A 115 -0.31 4.98 -5.40
N ILE A 116 0.46 4.01 -4.93
CA ILE A 116 0.03 2.98 -4.00
C ILE A 116 0.85 3.12 -2.72
N VAL A 117 0.20 3.06 -1.56
CA VAL A 117 0.84 3.05 -0.25
C VAL A 117 0.49 1.76 0.46
N ILE A 118 1.50 1.06 0.95
CA ILE A 118 1.36 -0.18 1.71
C ILE A 118 2.16 -0.02 3.00
N ALA A 119 1.48 0.03 4.14
CA ALA A 119 2.15 0.21 5.43
C ALA A 119 1.37 -0.38 6.59
N GLY A 120 2.08 -1.01 7.52
CA GLY A 120 1.56 -1.43 8.83
C GLY A 120 1.93 -0.46 9.95
N TYR A 121 1.31 -0.66 11.12
CA TYR A 121 1.75 0.03 12.34
C TYR A 121 3.21 -0.30 12.70
N GLY A 122 3.63 -1.54 12.45
CA GLY A 122 5.02 -1.99 12.53
C GLY A 122 5.37 -2.97 11.41
N ALA A 123 6.56 -3.57 11.49
CA ALA A 123 7.10 -4.48 10.49
C ALA A 123 6.12 -5.60 10.10
N GLN A 124 5.47 -6.21 11.10
CA GLN A 124 4.54 -7.33 10.89
C GLN A 124 3.30 -6.91 10.10
N GLY A 125 2.72 -5.74 10.41
CA GLY A 125 1.62 -5.18 9.62
C GLY A 125 2.05 -4.89 8.18
N THR A 126 3.25 -4.34 7.96
CA THR A 126 3.77 -4.11 6.60
C THR A 126 3.93 -5.40 5.81
N ILE A 127 4.42 -6.48 6.45
CA ILE A 127 4.50 -7.82 5.85
C ILE A 127 3.10 -8.30 5.40
N TYR A 128 2.11 -8.22 6.29
CA TYR A 128 0.74 -8.63 5.96
C TYR A 128 0.12 -7.78 4.84
N GLY A 129 0.36 -6.46 4.86
CA GLY A 129 -0.11 -5.56 3.81
C GLY A 129 0.47 -5.89 2.44
N VAL A 130 1.76 -6.23 2.37
CA VAL A 130 2.40 -6.61 1.10
C VAL A 130 1.83 -7.91 0.56
N TYR A 131 1.67 -8.93 1.40
CA TYR A 131 1.06 -10.19 0.95
C TYR A 131 -0.41 -10.04 0.59
N ALA A 132 -1.18 -9.23 1.33
CA ALA A 132 -2.56 -8.92 1.01
C ALA A 132 -2.68 -8.20 -0.34
N PHE A 133 -1.80 -7.23 -0.60
CA PHE A 133 -1.72 -6.54 -1.89
C PHE A 133 -1.38 -7.52 -3.02
N LEU A 134 -0.30 -8.29 -2.87
CA LEU A 134 0.14 -9.27 -3.87
C LEU A 134 -0.95 -10.29 -4.20
N LYS A 135 -1.65 -10.81 -3.19
CA LYS A 135 -2.80 -11.70 -3.38
C LYS A 135 -3.90 -11.04 -4.20
N LYS A 136 -4.23 -9.77 -3.91
CA LYS A 136 -5.26 -9.01 -4.63
C LYS A 136 -4.91 -8.82 -6.12
N ILE A 137 -3.62 -8.61 -6.42
CA ILE A 137 -3.15 -8.39 -7.80
C ILE A 137 -2.81 -9.71 -8.54
N GLY A 138 -3.09 -10.87 -7.95
CA GLY A 138 -3.05 -12.16 -8.62
C GLY A 138 -1.94 -13.12 -8.21
N LEU A 139 -1.18 -12.84 -7.14
CA LEU A 139 -0.22 -13.80 -6.59
C LEU A 139 -0.97 -15.04 -6.05
N ARG A 140 -0.67 -16.21 -6.62
CA ARG A 140 -1.34 -17.48 -6.27
C ARG A 140 -0.62 -18.27 -5.18
N PHE A 141 0.70 -18.14 -5.10
CA PHE A 141 1.54 -18.88 -4.16
C PHE A 141 2.44 -17.92 -3.40
N TYR A 142 2.52 -18.11 -2.09
CA TYR A 142 3.43 -17.31 -1.27
C TYR A 142 4.85 -17.87 -1.38
N PRO A 143 5.85 -17.01 -1.67
CA PRO A 143 7.26 -17.39 -1.69
C PRO A 143 7.87 -17.54 -0.29
#